data_AF-A0AA90QB16-F1
#
_entry.id   AF-A0AA90QB16-F1
#
_cell.length_a   1.000
_cell.length_b   1.000
_cell.length_c   1.000
_cell.angle_alpha   90.00
_cell.angle_beta   90.00
_cell.angle_gamma   90.00
#
_symmetry.space_group_name_H-M   'P 1'
#
loop_
_entity.id
_entity.type
_entity.pdbx_description
1 polymer ?
#
loop_
_entity_poly.entity_id
_entity_poly.type
_entity_poly.pdbx_seq_one_letter_code
_entity_poly.pdbx_strand_id
1 'polypeptide(L)'
;MLSATLKLLLREVSQIARRGRNTLISLAEERRTALRLDRLADRLAGMGCKIDILRKRMSDGRLDEPLDADASLREALRGLKEDIRTVRCQLSALSGPRSSPRLQRAFARLAAIAEKTYAAADKLQWEIDAHDQMDGAQQAPSAAQLSA
;
A
#
# COMPACT_ATOMS: atom_id res chain seq x y z
N MET A 1 -59.50 -2.03 21.55
CA MET A 1 -58.37 -1.69 22.45
C MET A 1 -57.50 -2.93 22.61
N LEU A 2 -56.30 -2.97 22.01
CA LEU A 2 -55.39 -4.11 22.19
C LEU A 2 -54.93 -4.19 23.66
N SER A 3 -55.06 -5.37 24.27
CA SER A 3 -54.60 -5.66 25.64
C SER A 3 -53.15 -5.22 25.84
N ALA A 4 -52.82 -4.69 27.02
CA ALA A 4 -51.49 -4.19 27.36
C ALA A 4 -50.38 -5.25 27.17
N THR A 5 -50.71 -6.52 27.41
CA THR A 5 -49.81 -7.66 27.21
C THR A 5 -49.45 -7.86 25.74
N LEU A 6 -50.39 -7.67 24.82
CA LEU A 6 -50.17 -7.83 23.39
C LEU A 6 -49.30 -6.70 22.81
N LYS A 7 -49.42 -5.48 23.35
CA LYS A 7 -48.53 -4.36 23.01
C LYS A 7 -47.09 -4.58 23.48
N LEU A 8 -46.91 -5.17 24.66
CA LEU A 8 -45.60 -5.54 25.21
C LEU A 8 -44.90 -6.58 24.33
N LEU A 9 -45.61 -7.66 23.97
CA LEU A 9 -45.06 -8.72 23.11
C LEU A 9 -44.66 -8.19 21.72
N LEU A 10 -45.49 -7.33 21.11
CA LEU A 10 -45.15 -6.71 19.81
C LEU A 10 -43.92 -5.81 19.90
N ARG A 11 -43.73 -5.10 21.02
CA ARG A 11 -42.57 -4.25 21.26
C ARG A 11 -41.28 -5.07 21.38
N GLU A 12 -41.31 -6.17 22.12
CA GLU A 12 -40.19 -7.10 22.26
C GLU A 12 -39.80 -7.72 20.92
N VAL A 13 -40.77 -8.26 20.18
CA VAL A 13 -40.54 -8.83 18.84
C VAL A 13 -39.96 -7.78 17.88
N SER A 14 -40.45 -6.54 17.94
CA SER A 14 -39.92 -5.44 17.13
C SER A 14 -38.47 -5.11 17.50
N GLN A 15 -38.11 -5.12 18.79
CA GLN A 15 -36.75 -4.88 19.24
C GLN A 15 -35.81 -6.02 18.83
N ILE A 16 -36.23 -7.27 18.96
CA ILE A 16 -35.48 -8.45 18.51
C ILE A 16 -35.25 -8.38 17.00
N ALA A 17 -36.28 -8.08 16.21
CA ALA A 17 -36.16 -7.92 14.76
C ALA A 17 -35.25 -6.75 14.36
N ARG A 18 -35.27 -5.63 15.10
CA ARG A 18 -34.33 -4.51 14.89
C ARG A 18 -32.90 -4.90 15.22
N ARG A 19 -32.66 -5.60 16.35
CA ARG A 19 -31.33 -6.11 16.72
C ARG A 19 -30.79 -7.11 15.69
N GLY A 20 -31.64 -8.02 15.20
CA GLY A 20 -31.29 -8.95 14.12
C GLY A 20 -30.92 -8.25 12.81
N ARG A 21 -31.68 -7.24 12.40
CA ARG A 21 -31.33 -6.45 11.20
C ARG A 21 -30.03 -5.66 11.38
N ASN A 22 -29.83 -5.03 12.52
CA ASN A 22 -28.62 -4.26 12.80
C ASN A 22 -27.36 -5.14 12.82
N THR A 23 -27.46 -6.36 13.34
CA THR A 23 -26.34 -7.32 13.34
C THR A 23 -26.00 -7.81 11.94
N LEU A 24 -27.00 -8.12 11.11
CA LEU A 24 -26.77 -8.49 9.71
C LEU A 24 -26.14 -7.34 8.89
N ILE A 25 -26.57 -6.10 9.12
CA ILE A 25 -25.98 -4.91 8.49
C ILE A 25 -24.52 -4.77 8.89
N SER A 26 -24.21 -4.90 10.19
CA SER A 26 -22.82 -4.84 10.70
C SER A 26 -21.93 -5.92 10.09
N LEU A 27 -22.43 -7.16 9.95
CA LEU A 27 -21.67 -8.26 9.35
C LEU A 27 -21.44 -8.04 7.85
N ALA A 28 -22.43 -7.51 7.13
CA ALA A 28 -22.29 -7.17 5.72
C ALA A 28 -21.27 -6.04 5.50
N GLU A 29 -21.26 -5.03 6.38
CA GLU A 29 -20.25 -3.97 6.37
C GLU A 29 -18.86 -4.52 6.66
N GLU A 30 -18.71 -5.38 7.67
CA GLU A 30 -17.44 -6.03 8.02
C GLU A 30 -16.91 -6.92 6.88
N ARG A 31 -17.79 -7.63 6.17
CA ARG A 31 -17.38 -8.41 4.99
C ARG A 31 -16.91 -7.50 3.85
N ARG A 32 -17.59 -6.39 3.60
CA ARG A 32 -17.20 -5.42 2.55
C ARG A 32 -15.85 -4.77 2.87
N THR A 33 -15.58 -4.45 4.13
CA THR A 33 -14.29 -3.89 4.54
C THR A 33 -13.18 -4.92 4.44
N ALA A 34 -13.42 -6.18 4.82
CA ALA A 34 -12.46 -7.28 4.60
C ALA A 34 -12.09 -7.45 3.12
N LEU A 35 -13.08 -7.50 2.22
CA LEU A 35 -12.82 -7.62 0.78
C LEU A 35 -12.04 -6.42 0.21
N ARG A 36 -12.27 -5.22 0.73
CA ARG A 36 -11.47 -4.03 0.35
C ARG A 36 -10.04 -4.15 0.85
N LEU A 37 -9.86 -4.67 2.08
CA LEU A 37 -8.54 -4.90 2.66
C LEU A 37 -7.75 -5.93 1.84
N ASP A 38 -8.39 -7.02 1.41
CA ASP A 38 -7.75 -8.06 0.59
C ASP A 38 -7.24 -7.47 -0.74
N ARG A 39 -8.05 -6.65 -1.41
CA ARG A 39 -7.62 -5.96 -2.65
C ARG A 39 -6.44 -5.02 -2.43
N LEU A 40 -6.36 -4.38 -1.27
CA LEU A 40 -5.21 -3.53 -0.92
C LEU A 40 -3.96 -4.38 -0.65
N ALA A 41 -4.13 -5.54 -0.04
CA ALA A 41 -3.05 -6.50 0.16
C ALA A 41 -2.52 -7.04 -1.17
N ASP A 42 -3.39 -7.43 -2.10
CA ASP A 42 -2.99 -7.89 -3.44
C ASP A 42 -2.22 -6.81 -4.21
N ARG A 43 -2.69 -5.56 -4.13
CA ARG A 43 -2.00 -4.41 -4.73
C ARG A 43 -0.61 -4.21 -4.11
N LEU A 44 -0.49 -4.24 -2.79
CA LEU A 44 0.80 -4.12 -2.09
C LEU A 44 1.76 -5.26 -2.42
N ALA A 45 1.26 -6.49 -2.55
CA ALA A 45 2.06 -7.63 -2.97
C ALA A 45 2.58 -7.44 -4.40
N GLY A 46 1.72 -6.96 -5.32
CA GLY A 46 2.13 -6.59 -6.68
C GLY A 46 3.17 -5.48 -6.70
N MET A 47 3.08 -4.49 -5.81
CA MET A 47 4.09 -3.43 -5.66
C MET A 47 5.43 -4.00 -5.17
N GLY A 48 5.43 -4.89 -4.18
CA GLY A 48 6.65 -5.58 -3.73
C GLY A 48 7.35 -6.32 -4.86
N CYS A 49 6.59 -7.05 -5.69
CA CYS A 49 7.12 -7.73 -6.87
C CYS A 49 7.73 -6.75 -7.88
N LYS A 50 7.11 -5.58 -8.09
CA LYS A 50 7.67 -4.53 -8.96
C LYS A 50 9.01 -4.00 -8.43
N ILE A 51 9.13 -3.78 -7.11
CA ILE A 51 10.42 -3.38 -6.49
C ILE A 51 11.49 -4.43 -6.76
N ASP A 52 11.17 -5.72 -6.57
CA ASP A 52 12.14 -6.80 -6.80
C ASP A 52 12.56 -6.88 -8.28
N ILE A 53 11.63 -6.66 -9.22
CA ILE A 53 11.94 -6.61 -10.66
C ILE A 53 12.86 -5.41 -10.96
N LEU A 54 12.57 -4.23 -10.42
CA LEU A 54 13.39 -3.04 -10.63
C LEU A 54 14.80 -3.23 -10.05
N ARG A 55 14.92 -3.82 -8.86
CA ARG A 55 16.22 -4.14 -8.25
C ARG A 55 17.01 -5.16 -9.09
N LYS A 56 16.36 -6.18 -9.65
CA LYS A 56 17.02 -7.13 -10.57
C LYS A 56 17.51 -6.45 -11.84
N ARG A 57 16.68 -5.61 -12.46
CA ARG A 57 17.07 -4.84 -13.66
C ARG A 57 18.29 -3.96 -13.41
N MET A 58 18.35 -3.32 -12.25
CA MET A 58 19.51 -2.56 -11.80
C MET A 58 20.76 -3.45 -11.63
N SER A 59 20.61 -4.64 -11.05
CA SER A 59 21.73 -5.58 -10.81
C SER A 59 22.27 -6.23 -12.09
N ASP A 60 21.39 -6.47 -13.07
CA ASP A 60 21.73 -7.17 -14.32
C ASP A 60 22.46 -6.26 -15.34
N GLY A 61 22.65 -4.97 -15.05
CA GLY A 61 23.42 -4.04 -15.89
C GLY A 61 22.86 -3.85 -17.31
N ARG A 62 21.62 -4.27 -17.57
CA ARG A 62 21.00 -4.30 -18.91
C ARG A 62 20.41 -2.94 -19.32
N LEU A 63 21.11 -1.87 -18.98
CA LEU A 63 20.81 -0.48 -19.36
C LEU A 63 21.56 -0.21 -20.68
N ASP A 64 21.04 -0.71 -21.80
CA ASP A 64 21.67 -0.55 -23.13
C ASP A 64 21.65 0.92 -23.64
N GLU A 65 21.15 1.87 -22.85
CA GLU A 65 21.37 3.31 -23.04
C GLU A 65 21.29 3.98 -21.64
N PRO A 66 22.42 4.42 -21.06
CA PRO A 66 22.53 4.64 -19.61
C PRO A 66 21.61 5.75 -19.07
N LEU A 67 21.39 6.83 -19.83
CA LEU A 67 20.65 8.00 -19.34
C LEU A 67 19.12 7.86 -19.39
N ASP A 68 18.57 7.18 -20.40
CA ASP A 68 17.11 7.14 -20.60
C ASP A 68 16.46 6.00 -19.80
N ALA A 69 17.18 4.90 -19.62
CA ALA A 69 16.70 3.76 -18.86
C ALA A 69 16.70 4.03 -17.33
N ASP A 70 17.59 4.87 -16.83
CA ASP A 70 17.57 5.35 -15.44
C ASP A 70 16.47 6.39 -15.18
N ALA A 71 16.21 7.28 -16.15
CA ALA A 71 15.07 8.20 -16.08
C ALA A 71 13.73 7.44 -16.05
N SER A 72 13.58 6.41 -16.89
CA SER A 72 12.41 5.53 -16.89
C SER A 72 12.25 4.77 -15.57
N LEU A 73 13.36 4.27 -15.01
CA LEU A 73 13.36 3.54 -13.74
C LEU A 73 13.00 4.44 -12.55
N ARG A 74 13.49 5.69 -12.53
CA ARG A 74 13.12 6.71 -11.53
C ARG A 74 11.65 7.11 -11.64
N GLU A 75 11.13 7.28 -12.84
CA GLU A 75 9.71 7.62 -13.04
C GLU A 75 8.80 6.45 -12.62
N ALA A 76 9.20 5.21 -12.93
CA ALA A 76 8.50 4.02 -12.46
C ALA A 76 8.52 3.91 -10.93
N LEU A 77 9.65 4.21 -10.28
CA LEU A 77 9.77 4.22 -8.83
C LEU A 77 8.96 5.35 -8.18
N ARG A 78 8.92 6.53 -8.79
CA ARG A 78 8.08 7.66 -8.35
C ARG A 78 6.60 7.30 -8.40
N GLY A 79 6.13 6.74 -9.52
CA GLY A 79 4.76 6.25 -9.66
C GLY A 79 4.42 5.19 -8.60
N LEU A 80 5.35 4.27 -8.34
CA LEU A 80 5.18 3.23 -7.32
C LEU A 80 5.07 3.80 -5.90
N LYS A 81 5.87 4.81 -5.55
CA LYS A 81 5.80 5.47 -4.24
C LYS A 81 4.47 6.21 -4.05
N GLU A 82 3.95 6.84 -5.09
CA GLU A 82 2.65 7.52 -5.04
C GLU A 82 1.49 6.51 -4.91
N ASP A 83 1.59 5.36 -5.60
CA ASP A 83 0.65 4.26 -5.44
C ASP A 83 0.65 3.73 -4.00
N ILE A 84 1.82 3.52 -3.39
CA ILE A 84 1.94 3.09 -1.98
C ILE A 84 1.35 4.15 -1.04
N ARG A 85 1.59 5.44 -1.31
CA ARG A 85 1.00 6.55 -0.55
C ARG A 85 -0.53 6.53 -0.63
N THR A 86 -1.07 6.30 -1.83
CA THR A 86 -2.50 6.16 -2.06
C THR A 86 -3.09 4.99 -1.26
N VAL A 87 -2.44 3.82 -1.26
CA VAL A 87 -2.87 2.67 -0.45
C VAL A 87 -2.86 3.00 1.04
N ARG A 88 -1.82 3.69 1.54
CA ARG A 88 -1.76 4.12 2.95
C ARG A 88 -2.91 5.06 3.33
N CYS A 89 -3.23 6.03 2.48
CA CYS A 89 -4.38 6.93 2.67
C CYS A 89 -5.70 6.15 2.69
N GLN A 90 -5.88 5.19 1.78
CA GLN A 90 -7.06 4.32 1.74
C GLN A 90 -7.17 3.44 2.99
N LEU A 91 -6.06 2.89 3.47
CA LEU A 91 -6.04 2.12 4.72
C LEU A 91 -6.45 2.97 5.92
N SER A 92 -5.90 4.18 6.03
CA SER A 92 -6.25 5.13 7.09
C SER A 92 -7.75 5.48 7.07
N ALA A 93 -8.30 5.73 5.89
CA ALA A 93 -9.73 6.01 5.72
C ALA A 93 -10.64 4.81 6.06
N LEU A 94 -10.15 3.58 5.89
CA LEU A 94 -10.87 2.35 6.24
C LEU A 94 -10.73 1.98 7.73
N SER A 95 -9.62 2.36 8.37
CA SER A 95 -9.40 2.12 9.80
C SER A 95 -10.21 3.10 10.65
N GLY A 96 -11.41 2.69 11.05
CA GLY A 96 -12.28 3.46 11.95
C GLY A 96 -12.47 2.79 13.32
N PRO A 97 -12.84 3.54 14.37
CA PRO A 97 -13.08 3.02 15.72
C PRO A 97 -14.25 2.02 15.81
N ARG A 98 -15.08 1.94 14.76
CA ARG A 98 -16.20 0.98 14.64
C ARG A 98 -15.80 -0.38 14.04
N SER A 99 -14.54 -0.56 13.67
CA SER A 99 -14.05 -1.83 13.14
C SER A 99 -13.85 -2.88 14.24
N SER A 100 -14.11 -4.15 13.93
CA SER A 100 -13.89 -5.24 14.88
C SER A 100 -12.41 -5.37 15.26
N PRO A 101 -12.06 -5.90 16.44
CA PRO A 101 -10.67 -6.08 16.86
C PRO A 101 -9.83 -6.92 15.89
N ARG A 102 -10.46 -7.89 15.21
CA ARG A 102 -9.80 -8.70 14.19
C ARG A 102 -9.44 -7.85 12.97
N LEU A 103 -10.37 -7.01 12.52
CA LEU A 103 -10.16 -6.13 11.37
C LEU A 103 -9.13 -5.03 11.69
N GLN A 104 -9.13 -4.50 12.92
CA GLN A 104 -8.09 -3.56 13.39
C GLN A 104 -6.69 -4.16 13.33
N ARG A 105 -6.51 -5.41 13.78
CA ARG A 105 -5.22 -6.11 13.63
C ARG A 105 -4.82 -6.29 12.18
N ALA A 106 -5.78 -6.58 11.30
CA ALA A 106 -5.52 -6.74 9.87
C ALA A 106 -5.09 -5.41 9.22
N PHE A 107 -5.76 -4.30 9.56
CA PHE A 107 -5.33 -2.95 9.17
C PHE A 107 -3.92 -2.63 9.65
N ALA A 108 -3.62 -2.88 10.94
CA ALA A 108 -2.29 -2.62 11.50
C ALA A 108 -1.19 -3.43 10.81
N ARG A 109 -1.45 -4.72 10.53
CA ARG A 109 -0.52 -5.58 9.77
C ARG A 109 -0.28 -5.04 8.37
N LEU A 110 -1.33 -4.65 7.66
CA LEU A 110 -1.19 -4.18 6.29
C LEU A 110 -0.53 -2.79 6.22
N ALA A 111 -0.78 -1.92 7.19
CA ALA A 111 -0.09 -0.65 7.33
C ALA A 111 1.43 -0.85 7.55
N ALA A 112 1.82 -1.80 8.41
CA ALA A 112 3.22 -2.13 8.63
C ALA A 112 3.89 -2.72 7.37
N ILE A 113 3.16 -3.51 6.57
CA ILE A 113 3.66 -3.99 5.28
C ILE A 113 3.84 -2.82 4.30
N ALA A 114 2.84 -1.94 4.19
CA ALA A 114 2.92 -0.77 3.32
C ALA A 114 4.10 0.15 3.68
N GLU A 115 4.38 0.32 4.95
CA GLU A 115 5.55 1.07 5.44
C GLU A 115 6.87 0.40 5.06
N LYS A 116 6.98 -0.93 5.24
CA LYS A 116 8.15 -1.69 4.80
C LYS A 116 8.36 -1.60 3.29
N THR A 117 7.28 -1.72 2.50
CA THR A 117 7.34 -1.59 1.04
C THR A 117 7.76 -0.18 0.62
N TYR A 118 7.29 0.85 1.31
CA TYR A 118 7.72 2.24 1.08
C TYR A 118 9.21 2.43 1.40
N ALA A 119 9.68 1.92 2.54
CA ALA A 119 11.08 1.99 2.93
C ALA A 119 11.99 1.21 1.95
N ALA A 120 11.52 0.08 1.40
CA ALA A 120 12.23 -0.65 0.37
C ALA A 120 12.35 0.16 -0.94
N ALA A 121 11.28 0.87 -1.31
CA ALA A 121 11.29 1.78 -2.46
C ALA A 121 12.25 2.97 -2.24
N ASP A 122 12.27 3.55 -1.03
CA ASP A 122 13.23 4.60 -0.66
C ASP A 122 14.68 4.11 -0.70
N LYS A 123 14.93 2.88 -0.22
CA LYS A 123 16.25 2.29 -0.30
C LYS A 123 16.70 2.09 -1.75
N LEU A 124 15.80 1.62 -2.62
CA LEU A 124 16.11 1.46 -4.04
C LEU A 124 16.42 2.82 -4.69
N GLN A 125 15.70 3.89 -4.32
CA GLN A 125 16.03 5.25 -4.77
C GLN A 125 17.46 5.63 -4.38
N TRP A 126 17.83 5.39 -3.12
CA TRP A 126 19.19 5.68 -2.64
C TRP A 126 20.26 4.83 -3.36
N GLU A 127 19.97 3.56 -3.63
CA GLU A 127 20.85 2.68 -4.41
C GLU A 127 21.08 3.27 -5.82
N ILE A 128 20.04 3.74 -6.52
CA ILE A 128 20.15 4.41 -7.83
C ILE A 128 21.00 5.69 -7.71
N ASP A 129 20.70 6.55 -6.74
CA ASP A 129 21.41 7.82 -6.56
C ASP A 129 22.90 7.63 -6.22
N ALA A 130 23.26 6.51 -5.59
CA ALA A 130 24.64 6.14 -5.30
C ALA A 130 25.41 5.68 -6.55
N HIS A 131 24.75 4.95 -7.45
CA HIS A 131 25.35 4.54 -8.73
C HIS A 131 25.67 5.75 -9.63
N ASP A 132 24.76 6.73 -9.71
CA ASP A 132 24.99 7.99 -10.44
C ASP A 132 26.25 8.75 -9.96
N GLN A 133 26.50 8.75 -8.65
CA GLN A 133 27.66 9.43 -8.07
C GLN A 133 28.99 8.74 -8.40
N MET A 134 28.98 7.41 -8.57
CA MET A 134 30.17 6.64 -8.95
C MET A 134 30.49 6.83 -10.44
N ASP A 135 29.49 6.78 -11.31
CA ASP A 135 29.68 7.03 -12.75
C ASP A 135 30.13 8.47 -13.02
N GLY A 136 29.57 9.45 -12.32
CA GLY A 136 30.01 10.85 -12.40
C GLY A 136 31.42 11.10 -11.86
N ALA A 137 31.86 10.35 -10.84
CA ALA A 137 33.21 10.44 -10.28
C ALA A 137 34.28 9.82 -11.19
N GLN A 138 33.93 8.81 -12.00
CA GLN A 138 34.83 8.23 -13.01
C GLN A 138 34.96 9.07 -14.29
N GLN A 139 34.09 10.06 -14.51
CA GLN A 139 34.08 10.90 -15.72
C GLN A 139 34.76 12.28 -15.61
N ALA A 140 35.44 12.62 -14.51
CA ALA A 140 36.16 13.90 -14.40
C ALA A 140 37.60 13.77 -13.86
N PRO A 141 38.60 14.48 -14.42
CA PRO A 141 39.00 14.53 -15.82
C PRO A 141 40.42 13.97 -16.02
N SER A 142 40.60 13.03 -16.96
CA SER A 142 41.92 12.72 -17.55
C SER A 142 42.29 13.75 -18.63
N ALA A 143 42.16 15.05 -18.32
CA ALA A 143 42.50 16.17 -19.21
C ALA A 143 43.76 16.91 -18.72
N ALA A 144 44.73 16.16 -18.20
CA ALA A 144 46.04 16.67 -17.83
C ALA A 144 47.12 15.71 -18.33
N GLN A 145 47.30 15.62 -19.65
CA GLN A 145 48.53 15.12 -20.26
C GLN A 145 48.57 15.48 -21.75
N LEU A 146 49.75 15.87 -22.23
CA LEU A 146 50.11 16.45 -23.55
C LEU A 146 49.91 17.98 -23.57
N SER A 147 50.79 18.89 -23.12
CA SER A 147 52.26 19.02 -23.16
C SER A 147 52.89 18.82 -24.54
N ALA A 148 53.00 19.92 -25.31
CA ALA A 148 54.22 20.43 -25.96
C ALA A 148 53.88 21.69 -26.78
#